data_AF-A0A844SL19-F1
#
_entry.id   AF-A0A844SL19-F1
#
_cell.length_a   1.000
_cell.length_b   1.000
_cell.length_c   1.000
_cell.angle_alpha   90.00
_cell.angle_beta   90.00
_cell.angle_gamma   90.00
#
_symmetry.space_group_name_H-M   'P 1'
#
loop_
_entity.id
_entity.type
_entity.pdbx_description
1 polymer ?
#
loop_
_entity_poly.entity_id
_entity_poly.type
_entity_poly.pdbx_seq_one_letter_code
_entity_poly.pdbx_strand_id
1 'polypeptide(L)'
;MSDSIQRLYQAVIAAKDLDPATSRTARLFQRGPAKMAKKLAEEAIEVVIDAVSGKSDAVIRESADLFYNLAVLWASAGVKPEDVWREMERRERLLGIAEKLPKSPVKVPKPAPVPVVRRRIVALENRLRKR
;
A
#
# COMPACT_ATOMS: atom_id res chain seq x y z
N MET A 1 -6.45 -11.37 -4.03
CA MET A 1 -5.75 -11.42 -2.72
C MET A 1 -6.64 -10.98 -1.57
N SER A 2 -7.44 -9.93 -1.72
CA SER A 2 -8.45 -9.52 -0.72
C SER A 2 -9.34 -10.68 -0.28
N ASP A 3 -9.79 -11.52 -1.22
CA ASP A 3 -10.59 -12.72 -0.92
C ASP A 3 -9.86 -13.74 -0.01
N SER A 4 -8.58 -14.03 -0.27
CA SER A 4 -7.84 -15.01 0.55
C SER A 4 -7.67 -14.56 2.00
N ILE A 5 -7.32 -13.29 2.22
CA ILE A 5 -7.18 -12.74 3.57
C ILE A 5 -8.54 -12.59 4.24
N GLN A 6 -9.59 -12.27 3.49
CA GLN A 6 -10.95 -12.24 4.02
C GLN A 6 -11.38 -13.62 4.50
N ARG A 7 -11.21 -14.67 3.68
CA ARG A 7 -11.51 -16.05 4.09
C ARG A 7 -10.71 -16.49 5.30
N LEU A 8 -9.42 -16.14 5.35
CA LEU A 8 -8.55 -16.41 6.49
C LEU A 8 -9.07 -15.71 7.76
N TYR A 9 -9.43 -14.43 7.67
CA TYR A 9 -10.01 -13.68 8.79
C TYR A 9 -11.32 -14.30 9.27
N GLN A 10 -12.24 -14.68 8.36
CA GLN A 10 -13.49 -15.34 8.74
C GLN A 10 -13.23 -16.70 9.42
N ALA A 11 -12.26 -17.48 8.93
CA ALA A 11 -11.86 -18.73 9.57
C ALA A 11 -11.27 -18.49 10.98
N VAL A 12 -10.47 -17.44 11.16
CA VAL A 12 -9.95 -17.03 12.47
C VAL A 12 -11.09 -16.66 13.42
N ILE A 13 -12.06 -15.87 12.97
CA ILE A 13 -13.24 -15.49 13.77
C ILE A 13 -14.03 -16.73 14.18
N ALA A 14 -14.28 -17.66 13.26
CA ALA A 14 -14.99 -18.90 13.55
C ALA A 14 -14.22 -19.81 14.52
N ALA A 15 -12.88 -19.76 14.50
CA ALA A 15 -12.02 -20.62 15.30
C ALA A 15 -11.63 -20.06 16.68
N LYS A 16 -11.92 -18.78 16.96
CA LYS A 16 -11.41 -18.07 18.16
C LYS A 16 -11.98 -18.61 19.48
N ASP A 17 -13.21 -19.13 19.45
CA ASP A 17 -13.95 -19.63 20.62
C ASP A 17 -14.00 -21.17 20.66
N LEU A 18 -13.24 -21.85 19.78
CA LEU A 18 -13.09 -23.30 19.83
C LEU A 18 -12.29 -23.74 21.07
N ASP A 19 -12.24 -25.05 21.32
CA ASP A 19 -11.43 -25.61 22.40
C ASP A 19 -9.92 -25.29 22.21
N PRO A 20 -9.27 -24.55 23.14
CA PRO A 20 -7.84 -24.27 23.09
C PRO A 20 -6.96 -25.54 23.18
N ALA A 21 -7.45 -26.69 23.64
CA ALA A 21 -6.66 -27.91 23.59
C ALA A 21 -6.36 -28.34 22.14
N THR A 22 -7.28 -28.08 21.21
CA THR A 22 -7.21 -28.56 19.83
C THR A 22 -7.00 -27.44 18.80
N SER A 23 -7.44 -26.20 19.06
CA SER A 23 -7.35 -25.07 18.14
C SER A 23 -6.14 -24.15 18.42
N ARG A 24 -5.25 -23.98 17.43
CA ARG A 24 -4.15 -22.97 17.49
C ARG A 24 -4.71 -21.56 17.70
N THR A 25 -5.78 -21.21 16.99
CA THR A 25 -6.42 -19.89 17.08
C THR A 25 -6.94 -19.64 18.48
N ALA A 26 -7.74 -20.56 19.03
CA ALA A 26 -8.31 -20.40 20.37
C ALA A 26 -7.22 -20.29 21.47
N ARG A 27 -6.11 -21.03 21.34
CA ARG A 27 -4.95 -20.85 22.25
C ARG A 27 -4.36 -19.45 22.20
N LEU A 28 -4.28 -18.86 21.02
CA LEU A 28 -3.78 -17.48 20.90
C LEU A 28 -4.75 -16.51 21.55
N PHE A 29 -6.06 -16.66 21.33
CA PHE A 29 -7.09 -15.85 21.98
C PHE A 29 -7.10 -15.99 23.50
N GLN A 30 -6.99 -17.20 24.03
CA GLN A 30 -6.88 -17.44 25.46
C GLN A 30 -5.64 -16.78 26.08
N ARG A 31 -4.51 -16.74 25.35
CA ARG A 31 -3.26 -16.11 25.81
C ARG A 31 -3.23 -14.58 25.63
N GLY A 32 -4.21 -14.02 24.92
CA GLY A 32 -4.42 -12.59 24.78
C GLY A 32 -3.48 -11.87 23.79
N PRO A 33 -3.70 -10.56 23.62
CA PRO A 33 -3.07 -9.75 22.56
C PRO A 33 -1.54 -9.74 22.60
N ALA A 34 -0.94 -9.77 23.79
CA ALA A 34 0.51 -9.74 23.95
C ALA A 34 1.17 -10.97 23.30
N LYS A 35 0.57 -12.16 23.45
CA LYS A 35 1.09 -13.38 22.82
C LYS A 35 0.90 -13.38 21.31
N MET A 36 -0.22 -12.85 20.82
CA MET A 36 -0.49 -12.70 19.39
C MET A 36 0.51 -11.75 18.72
N ALA A 37 0.76 -10.58 19.33
CA ALA A 37 1.73 -9.60 18.85
C ALA A 37 3.14 -10.19 18.83
N LYS A 38 3.52 -10.94 19.88
CA LYS A 38 4.80 -11.66 19.91
C LYS A 38 4.93 -12.64 18.74
N LYS A 39 3.89 -13.45 18.46
CA LYS A 39 3.90 -14.38 17.33
C LYS A 39 4.03 -13.65 15.99
N LEU A 40 3.29 -12.57 15.78
CA LEU A 40 3.42 -11.75 14.57
C LEU A 40 4.86 -11.22 14.39
N ALA A 41 5.49 -10.75 15.47
CA ALA A 41 6.86 -10.27 15.43
C ALA A 41 7.88 -11.38 15.13
N GLU A 42 7.69 -12.58 15.69
CA GLU A 42 8.52 -13.76 15.39
C GLU A 42 8.50 -14.06 13.88
N GLU A 43 7.32 -14.21 13.26
CA GLU A 43 7.25 -14.53 11.82
C GLU A 43 7.84 -13.39 10.96
N ALA A 44 7.67 -12.13 11.37
CA ALA A 44 8.22 -10.99 10.64
C ALA A 44 9.76 -11.02 10.62
N ILE A 45 10.37 -11.42 11.74
CA ILE A 45 11.82 -11.58 11.86
C ILE A 45 12.28 -12.77 11.01
N GLU A 46 11.55 -13.87 11.01
CA GLU A 46 11.87 -15.06 10.21
C GLU A 46 11.83 -14.76 8.70
N VAL A 47 10.79 -14.05 8.22
CA VAL A 47 10.72 -13.55 6.83
C VAL A 47 11.96 -12.73 6.47
N VAL A 48 12.39 -11.82 7.35
CA VAL A 48 13.58 -10.98 7.12
C VAL A 48 14.85 -11.82 7.04
N ILE A 49 15.05 -12.73 7.99
CA ILE A 49 16.24 -13.59 8.05
C ILE A 49 16.33 -14.47 6.80
N ASP A 50 15.22 -15.10 6.41
CA ASP A 50 15.21 -16.01 5.28
C ASP A 50 15.33 -15.29 3.93
N ALA A 51 14.81 -14.07 3.83
CA ALA A 51 15.01 -13.23 2.65
C ALA A 51 16.48 -12.84 2.47
N VAL A 52 17.13 -12.39 3.54
CA VAL A 52 18.57 -12.07 3.54
C VAL A 52 19.41 -13.32 3.25
N SER A 53 18.95 -14.49 3.69
CA SER A 53 19.61 -15.77 3.46
C SER A 53 19.34 -16.37 2.07
N GLY A 54 18.56 -15.70 1.20
CA GLY A 54 18.24 -16.17 -0.15
C GLY A 54 17.34 -17.41 -0.20
N LYS A 55 16.59 -17.71 0.87
CA LYS A 55 15.74 -18.91 0.97
C LYS A 55 14.30 -18.60 0.56
N SER A 56 14.04 -18.48 -0.74
CA SER A 56 12.71 -18.09 -1.28
C SER A 56 11.55 -18.94 -0.74
N ASP A 57 11.72 -20.25 -0.65
CA ASP A 57 10.67 -21.16 -0.17
C ASP A 57 10.34 -20.94 1.30
N ALA A 58 11.35 -20.59 2.11
CA ALA A 58 11.16 -20.25 3.50
C ALA A 58 10.42 -18.90 3.61
N VAL A 59 10.86 -17.88 2.87
CA VAL A 59 10.15 -16.59 2.79
C VAL A 59 8.66 -16.75 2.47
N ILE A 60 8.31 -17.63 1.53
CA ILE A 60 6.90 -17.89 1.17
C ILE A 60 6.14 -18.47 2.37
N ARG A 61 6.70 -19.47 3.06
CA ARG A 61 6.06 -20.10 4.23
C ARG A 61 5.90 -19.12 5.39
N GLU A 62 6.96 -18.42 5.76
CA GLU A 62 6.94 -17.48 6.88
C GLU A 62 6.04 -16.26 6.56
N SER A 63 5.94 -15.85 5.29
CA SER A 63 4.99 -14.81 4.88
C SER A 63 3.53 -15.27 5.06
N ALA A 64 3.24 -16.55 4.82
CA ALA A 64 1.90 -17.09 5.04
C ALA A 64 1.55 -17.14 6.54
N ASP A 65 2.49 -17.56 7.39
CA ASP A 65 2.32 -17.54 8.85
C ASP A 65 2.23 -16.09 9.39
N LEU A 66 2.97 -15.14 8.81
CA LEU A 66 2.85 -13.72 9.09
C LEU A 66 1.43 -13.22 8.81
N PHE A 67 0.86 -13.54 7.64
CA PHE A 67 -0.52 -13.17 7.31
C PHE A 67 -1.55 -13.81 8.23
N TYR A 68 -1.35 -15.07 8.64
CA TYR A 68 -2.19 -15.72 9.65
C TYR A 68 -2.15 -14.98 10.98
N ASN A 69 -0.96 -14.71 11.52
CA ASN A 69 -0.84 -14.03 12.81
C ASN A 69 -1.33 -12.57 12.74
N LEU A 70 -1.21 -11.91 11.58
CA LEU A 70 -1.77 -10.59 11.35
C LEU A 70 -3.31 -10.61 11.38
N ALA A 71 -3.94 -11.60 10.73
CA ALA A 71 -5.39 -11.76 10.77
C ALA A 71 -5.91 -12.06 12.19
N VAL A 72 -5.19 -12.89 12.97
CA VAL A 72 -5.47 -13.13 14.39
C VAL A 72 -5.41 -11.85 15.20
N LEU A 73 -4.36 -11.05 15.02
CA LEU A 73 -4.18 -9.79 15.74
C LEU A 73 -5.25 -8.77 15.36
N TRP A 74 -5.61 -8.65 14.07
CA TRP A 74 -6.72 -7.82 13.61
C TRP A 74 -8.05 -8.22 14.26
N ALA A 75 -8.37 -9.51 14.27
CA ALA A 75 -9.58 -10.02 14.91
C ALA A 75 -9.62 -9.68 16.41
N SER A 76 -8.48 -9.80 17.12
CA SER A 76 -8.39 -9.39 18.52
C SER A 76 -8.49 -7.87 18.74
N ALA A 77 -8.07 -7.06 17.77
CA ALA A 77 -8.11 -5.60 17.83
C ALA A 77 -9.42 -5.00 17.30
N GLY A 78 -10.35 -5.82 16.81
CA GLY A 78 -11.59 -5.36 16.17
C GLY A 78 -11.37 -4.71 14.80
N VAL A 79 -10.21 -4.91 14.19
CA VAL A 79 -9.88 -4.41 12.84
C VAL A 79 -10.34 -5.45 11.83
N LYS A 80 -11.03 -5.02 10.77
CA LYS A 80 -11.43 -5.88 9.67
C LYS A 80 -10.48 -5.71 8.48
N PRO A 81 -10.27 -6.74 7.63
CA PRO A 81 -9.44 -6.61 6.44
C PRO A 81 -9.86 -5.44 5.54
N GLU A 82 -11.16 -5.17 5.44
CA GLU A 82 -11.69 -4.05 4.65
C GLU A 82 -11.21 -2.68 5.14
N ASP A 83 -10.96 -2.53 6.45
CA ASP A 83 -10.45 -1.28 7.01
C ASP A 83 -9.03 -1.01 6.51
N VAL A 84 -8.21 -2.06 6.42
CA VAL A 84 -6.84 -2.01 5.91
C VAL A 84 -6.81 -1.78 4.41
N TRP A 85 -7.72 -2.41 3.65
CA TRP A 85 -7.86 -2.17 2.21
C TRP A 85 -8.27 -0.73 1.90
N ARG A 86 -9.21 -0.16 2.66
CA ARG A 86 -9.57 1.26 2.51
C ARG A 86 -8.39 2.19 2.78
N GLU A 87 -7.55 1.87 3.76
CA GLU A 87 -6.31 2.63 4.00
C GLU A 87 -5.30 2.48 2.86
N MET A 88 -5.14 1.27 2.30
CA MET A 88 -4.28 1.07 1.13
C MET A 88 -4.76 1.85 -0.10
N GLU A 89 -6.05 1.83 -0.40
CA GLU A 89 -6.63 2.63 -1.47
C GLU A 89 -6.44 4.14 -1.24
N ARG A 90 -6.57 4.59 0.01
CA ARG A 90 -6.31 5.99 0.38
C ARG A 90 -4.85 6.36 0.09
N ARG A 91 -3.89 5.51 0.49
CA ARG A 91 -2.47 5.71 0.21
C ARG A 91 -2.17 5.69 -1.27
N GLU A 92 -2.77 4.78 -2.03
CA GLU A 92 -2.62 4.71 -3.48
C GLU A 92 -3.07 6.01 -4.16
N ARG A 93 -4.22 6.59 -3.75
CA ARG A 93 -4.69 7.87 -4.30
C ARG A 93 -3.74 9.03 -4.00
N LEU A 94 -3.08 9.02 -2.85
CA LEU A 94 -2.22 10.12 -2.39
C LEU A 94 -0.77 9.99 -2.84
N LEU A 95 -0.24 8.77 -2.86
CA LEU A 95 1.17 8.45 -3.06
C LEU A 95 1.42 7.72 -4.38
N GLY A 96 0.36 7.26 -5.05
CA GLY A 96 0.47 6.35 -6.19
C GLY A 96 0.66 4.90 -5.80
N ILE A 97 0.58 4.00 -6.78
CA ILE A 97 0.96 2.58 -6.60
C ILE A 97 2.49 2.52 -6.58
N ALA A 98 3.08 2.37 -5.39
CA ALA A 98 4.53 2.38 -5.20
C ALA A 98 5.20 3.60 -5.86
N GLU A 99 4.80 4.80 -5.42
CA GLU A 99 5.31 6.11 -5.90
C GLU A 99 4.94 6.46 -7.35
N LYS A 100 4.20 5.60 -8.06
CA LYS A 100 3.62 5.91 -9.36
C LYS A 100 2.34 6.71 -9.19
N LEU A 101 2.47 8.03 -9.12
CA LEU A 101 1.34 8.94 -8.98
C LEU A 101 0.28 8.69 -10.07
N PRO A 102 -1.02 8.72 -9.71
CA PRO A 102 -2.08 8.59 -10.68
C PRO A 102 -1.99 9.74 -11.71
N LYS A 103 -2.10 9.41 -12.99
CA LYS A 103 -2.17 10.43 -14.05
C LYS A 103 -3.42 11.29 -13.80
N SER A 104 -3.24 12.60 -13.71
CA SER A 104 -4.36 13.53 -13.54
C SER A 104 -5.37 13.36 -14.71
N PRO A 105 -6.67 13.12 -14.43
CA PRO A 105 -7.68 13.02 -15.47
C PRO A 105 -8.08 14.40 -16.05
N VAL A 106 -7.54 15.49 -15.50
CA VAL A 106 -7.84 16.84 -15.96
C VAL A 106 -7.06 17.13 -17.25
N LYS A 107 -7.68 16.85 -18.39
CA LYS A 107 -7.36 17.55 -19.64
C LYS A 107 -7.67 19.03 -19.42
N VAL A 108 -6.65 19.81 -19.08
CA VAL A 108 -6.77 21.28 -19.10
C VAL A 108 -7.08 21.66 -20.55
N PRO A 109 -8.19 22.37 -20.83
CA PRO A 109 -8.49 22.80 -22.18
C PRO A 109 -7.36 23.71 -22.67
N LYS A 110 -6.86 23.43 -23.88
CA LYS A 110 -5.82 24.21 -24.53
C LYS A 110 -6.33 25.66 -24.65
N PRO A 111 -5.64 26.67 -24.09
CA PRO A 111 -6.08 28.05 -24.24
C PRO A 111 -6.12 28.41 -25.73
N ALA A 112 -7.19 29.08 -26.14
CA ALA A 112 -7.38 29.51 -27.52
C ALA A 112 -6.19 30.38 -27.96
N PRO A 113 -5.71 30.25 -29.21
CA PRO A 113 -4.59 31.05 -29.69
C PRO A 113 -4.96 32.54 -29.66
N VAL A 114 -4.22 33.31 -28.88
CA VAL A 114 -4.33 34.78 -28.85
C VAL A 114 -3.77 35.31 -30.19
N PRO A 115 -4.51 36.16 -30.93
CA PRO A 115 -4.01 36.71 -32.18
C PRO A 115 -2.82 37.65 -31.91
N VAL A 116 -1.65 37.28 -32.44
CA VAL A 116 -0.43 38.08 -32.36
C VAL A 116 -0.51 39.21 -33.38
N VAL A 117 -0.77 40.44 -32.92
CA VAL A 117 -0.68 41.64 -33.75
C VAL A 117 0.79 41.96 -33.98
N ARG A 118 1.31 41.66 -35.18
CA ARG A 118 2.67 42.04 -35.59
C ARG A 118 2.73 43.55 -35.85
N ARG A 119 3.37 44.31 -34.96
CA ARG A 119 3.72 45.72 -35.25
C ARG A 119 4.81 45.75 -36.33
N ARG A 120 4.56 46.46 -37.44
CA ARG A 120 5.59 46.76 -38.45
C ARG A 120 6.61 47.73 -37.84
N ILE A 121 7.87 47.34 -37.81
CA ILE A 121 8.99 48.25 -37.54
C ILE A 121 9.42 48.82 -38.89
N VAL A 122 9.31 50.15 -39.05
CA VAL A 122 9.81 50.87 -40.23
C VAL A 122 11.31 51.06 -40.06
N ALA A 123 12.10 50.59 -41.04
CA ALA A 123 13.55 50.75 -41.06
C ALA A 123 13.94 52.23 -41.20
N LEU A 124 14.79 52.72 -40.31
CA LEU A 124 15.38 54.06 -40.42
C LEU A 124 16.64 53.95 -41.31
N GLU A 125 16.61 54.56 -42.49
CA GLU A 125 17.73 54.55 -43.43
C GLU A 125 18.92 55.36 -42.92
N ASN A 126 20.12 54.82 -43.20
CA ASN A 126 21.43 55.39 -42.92
C ASN A 126 21.61 56.79 -43.50
N ARG A 127 21.81 57.80 -42.64
CA ARG A 127 22.45 59.08 -43.04
C ARG A 127 23.94 59.03 -42.72
N LEU A 128 24.71 58.50 -43.68
CA LEU A 128 26.13 58.79 -43.85
C LEU A 128 26.29 59.94 -44.85
N ARG A 129 26.84 61.08 -44.41
CA ARG A 129 27.58 62.07 -45.24
C ARG A 129 28.35 63.01 -44.30
N LYS A 130 29.69 62.87 -44.26
CA LYS A 130 30.72 63.84 -44.70
C LYS A 130 30.54 65.23 -44.06
N ARG A 131 31.48 65.79 -43.28
CA ARG A 131 32.94 65.89 -43.38
C ARG A 131 33.51 66.25 -42.02
#